data_AF-A0A537YYJ7-F1
#
_entry.id   AF-A0A537YYJ7-F1
#
_cell.length_a   1.000
_cell.length_b   1.000
_cell.length_c   1.000
_cell.angle_alpha   90.00
_cell.angle_beta   90.00
_cell.angle_gamma   90.00
#
_symmetry.space_group_name_H-M   'P 1'
#
loop_
_entity.id
_entity.type
_entity.pdbx_description
1 polymer ?
#
loop_
_entity_poly.entity_id
_entity_poly.type
_entity_poly.pdbx_seq_one_letter_code
_entity_poly.pdbx_strand_id
1 'polypeptide(L)'
;MARTAGTTARIQRLTALIAIELIALAVGFAFGRVFIGHGATYRLLAVSVVSALVAWAFERRSLLLATAVSAVLLVVAIGIVVFPATTWFGAPTLETLRHMAHAASQVGEEARIQISPAPANDSLMLAAITAVWAAVFSCFALAFRAGSPLLSLVPPVALVAFADSVLEGVIKPIYGVLYLIAALAIVFADSLRRIHGWGPVWSPPGARNRLLPSAGRGARRIGAGAVVLAALSPIFVPGFGSKAVFDLSSINADSRVHVSPLVEIGAVLNQSDPVEVFQVQSDQPAYWRMVGLDVLDDTGQWSQAVEQGAAVQEGQQLATGLQGTTITERFTVTHDLGYPWLPIAYEPSALEQVDDSVTWFAGSQTMTVAAPPDQGATY
;
A
#
# COMPACT_ATOMS: atom_id res chain seq x y z
N MET A 1 -5.94 -42.78 35.53
CA MET A 1 -5.50 -42.34 34.19
C MET A 1 -6.07 -40.94 33.87
N ALA A 2 -5.52 -39.86 34.45
CA ALA A 2 -6.13 -38.52 34.37
C ALA A 2 -5.20 -37.37 33.90
N ARG A 3 -3.99 -37.66 33.40
CA ARG A 3 -3.00 -36.62 33.01
C ARG A 3 -2.86 -36.35 31.50
N THR A 4 -3.55 -37.09 30.62
CA THR A 4 -3.36 -36.98 29.17
C THR A 4 -4.21 -35.90 28.49
N ALA A 5 -5.39 -35.58 29.01
CA ALA A 5 -6.28 -34.58 28.39
C ALA A 5 -5.74 -33.15 28.41
N GLY A 6 -4.98 -32.78 29.47
CA GLY A 6 -4.45 -31.41 29.61
C GLY A 6 -3.28 -31.08 28.67
N THR A 7 -2.44 -32.06 28.35
CA THR A 7 -1.25 -31.86 27.51
C THR A 7 -1.63 -31.61 26.04
N THR A 8 -2.63 -32.33 25.53
CA THR A 8 -3.12 -32.18 24.14
C THR A 8 -3.74 -30.80 23.90
N ALA A 9 -4.54 -30.31 24.84
CA ALA A 9 -5.14 -28.97 24.75
C ALA A 9 -4.08 -27.85 24.80
N ARG A 10 -2.99 -28.05 25.57
CA ARG A 10 -1.89 -27.08 25.63
C ARG A 10 -1.11 -27.02 24.31
N ILE A 11 -0.80 -28.17 23.71
CA ILE A 11 -0.09 -28.25 22.43
C ILE A 11 -0.91 -27.58 21.32
N GLN A 12 -2.22 -27.81 21.25
CA GLN A 12 -3.10 -27.18 20.24
C GLN A 12 -3.19 -25.65 20.36
N ARG A 13 -3.12 -25.13 21.59
CA ARG A 13 -3.10 -23.68 21.81
C ARG A 13 -1.74 -23.08 21.44
N LEU A 14 -0.65 -23.80 21.69
CA LEU A 14 0.69 -23.37 21.29
C LEU A 14 0.87 -23.41 19.77
N THR A 15 0.37 -24.44 19.08
CA THR A 15 0.43 -24.49 17.61
C THR A 15 -0.39 -23.38 16.96
N ALA A 16 -1.57 -23.08 17.51
CA ALA A 16 -2.40 -21.97 17.04
C ALA A 16 -1.73 -20.61 17.28
N LEU A 17 -1.09 -20.44 18.45
CA LEU A 17 -0.30 -19.25 18.76
C LEU A 17 0.85 -19.08 17.77
N ILE A 18 1.67 -20.11 17.53
CA ILE A 18 2.78 -20.05 16.59
C ILE A 18 2.28 -19.69 15.17
N ALA A 19 1.18 -20.31 14.73
CA ALA A 19 0.63 -20.03 13.41
C ALA A 19 0.16 -18.57 13.26
N ILE A 20 -0.51 -18.01 14.27
CA ILE A 20 -0.96 -16.62 14.22
C ILE A 20 0.19 -15.62 14.40
N GLU A 21 1.23 -15.96 15.16
CA GLU A 21 2.43 -15.11 15.26
C GLU A 21 3.18 -15.07 13.93
N LEU A 22 3.28 -16.20 13.23
CA LEU A 22 3.88 -16.22 11.89
C LEU A 22 3.12 -15.35 10.89
N ILE A 23 1.77 -15.37 10.90
CA ILE A 23 1.00 -14.50 10.01
C ILE A 23 1.13 -13.03 10.40
N ALA A 24 1.14 -12.72 11.71
CA ALA A 24 1.33 -11.37 12.21
C ALA A 24 2.69 -10.78 11.81
N LEU A 25 3.76 -11.56 11.93
CA LEU A 25 5.10 -11.17 11.49
C LEU A 25 5.15 -10.99 9.97
N ALA A 26 4.57 -11.90 9.20
CA ALA A 26 4.55 -11.79 7.74
C ALA A 26 3.80 -10.53 7.27
N VAL A 27 2.62 -10.26 7.83
CA VAL A 27 1.82 -9.06 7.50
C VAL A 27 2.53 -7.78 7.94
N GLY A 28 3.03 -7.72 9.17
CA GLY A 28 3.73 -6.53 9.68
C GLY A 28 4.99 -6.20 8.87
N PHE A 29 5.73 -7.23 8.46
CA PHE A 29 6.92 -7.08 7.62
C PHE A 29 6.58 -6.67 6.18
N ALA A 30 5.56 -7.32 5.57
CA ALA A 30 5.15 -7.04 4.21
C ALA A 30 4.45 -5.68 4.06
N PHE A 31 3.68 -5.23 5.05
CA PHE A 31 3.01 -3.93 5.02
C PHE A 31 3.95 -2.78 5.42
N GLY A 32 4.95 -3.05 6.27
CA GLY A 32 5.92 -2.04 6.71
C GLY A 32 6.72 -1.39 5.59
N ARG A 33 6.91 -2.08 4.47
CA ARG A 33 7.61 -1.55 3.28
C ARG A 33 6.89 -0.38 2.60
N VAL A 34 5.59 -0.20 2.87
CA VAL A 34 4.81 0.94 2.34
C VAL A 34 5.34 2.26 2.90
N PHE A 35 6.07 2.21 4.01
CA PHE A 35 6.61 3.38 4.68
C PHE A 35 8.13 3.54 4.48
N ILE A 36 8.58 4.79 4.44
CA ILE A 36 9.99 5.13 4.44
C ILE A 36 10.61 4.78 5.80
N GLY A 37 11.67 3.96 5.76
CA GLY A 37 12.52 3.65 6.91
C GLY A 37 12.04 2.47 7.77
N HIS A 38 12.98 1.92 8.54
CA HIS A 38 12.76 0.71 9.35
C HIS A 38 11.87 0.94 10.59
N GLY A 39 11.76 2.19 11.06
CA GLY A 39 11.01 2.54 12.27
C GLY A 39 9.51 2.21 12.16
N ALA A 40 8.90 2.51 11.01
CA ALA A 40 7.51 2.17 10.71
C ALA A 40 7.28 0.65 10.72
N THR A 41 8.18 -0.11 10.09
CA THR A 41 8.13 -1.57 10.07
C THR A 41 8.19 -2.17 11.47
N TYR A 42 9.07 -1.67 12.35
CA TYR A 42 9.13 -2.16 13.73
C TYR A 42 7.85 -1.86 14.52
N ARG A 43 7.25 -0.69 14.31
CA ARG A 43 5.96 -0.34 14.93
C ARG A 43 4.86 -1.28 14.46
N LEU A 44 4.74 -1.53 13.16
CA LEU A 44 3.73 -2.43 12.59
C LEU A 44 3.94 -3.89 12.99
N LEU A 45 5.19 -4.35 13.10
CA LEU A 45 5.53 -5.66 13.66
C LEU A 45 5.11 -5.78 15.13
N ALA A 46 5.41 -4.77 15.95
CA ALA A 46 5.00 -4.79 17.35
C ALA A 46 3.48 -4.83 17.50
N VAL A 47 2.77 -3.99 16.73
CA VAL A 47 1.30 -3.91 16.70
C VAL A 47 0.68 -5.22 16.23
N SER A 48 1.22 -5.86 15.19
CA SER A 48 0.69 -7.12 14.67
C SER A 48 0.84 -8.26 15.68
N VAL A 49 2.00 -8.37 16.33
CA VAL A 49 2.26 -9.34 17.40
C VAL A 49 1.32 -9.10 18.58
N VAL A 50 1.15 -7.86 19.02
CA VAL A 50 0.21 -7.53 20.11
C VAL A 50 -1.22 -7.91 19.73
N SER A 51 -1.67 -7.63 18.51
CA SER A 51 -3.01 -8.03 18.02
C SER A 51 -3.20 -9.55 18.08
N ALA A 52 -2.20 -10.32 17.64
CA ALA A 52 -2.21 -11.78 17.68
C ALA A 52 -2.29 -12.31 19.13
N LEU A 53 -1.49 -11.76 20.04
CA LEU A 53 -1.50 -12.10 21.46
C LEU A 53 -2.84 -11.79 22.12
N VAL A 54 -3.45 -10.64 21.81
CA VAL A 54 -4.78 -10.26 22.31
C VAL A 54 -5.83 -11.25 21.82
N ALA A 55 -5.82 -11.58 20.53
CA ALA A 55 -6.77 -12.53 19.96
C ALA A 55 -6.64 -13.92 20.62
N TRP A 56 -5.41 -14.39 20.84
CA TRP A 56 -5.12 -15.65 21.52
C TRP A 56 -5.52 -15.63 23.01
N ALA A 57 -5.23 -14.54 23.74
CA ALA A 57 -5.56 -14.41 25.15
C ALA A 57 -7.08 -14.47 25.39
N PHE A 58 -7.86 -13.90 24.47
CA PHE A 58 -9.32 -13.85 24.55
C PHE A 58 -10.04 -15.00 23.79
N GLU A 59 -9.30 -15.99 23.29
CA GLU A 59 -9.84 -17.16 22.55
C GLU A 59 -11.04 -17.81 23.25
N ARG A 60 -10.97 -17.96 24.59
CA ARG A 60 -11.97 -18.65 25.41
C ARG A 60 -13.12 -17.77 25.91
N ARG A 61 -13.10 -16.48 25.60
CA ARG A 61 -14.14 -15.54 26.03
C ARG A 61 -15.22 -15.42 24.97
N SER A 62 -16.31 -14.72 25.26
CA SER A 62 -17.33 -14.41 24.25
C SER A 62 -16.73 -13.57 23.12
N LEU A 63 -17.30 -13.67 21.92
CA LEU A 63 -16.83 -12.90 20.76
C LEU A 63 -16.93 -11.39 21.03
N LEU A 64 -18.06 -10.95 21.61
CA LEU A 64 -18.33 -9.55 21.96
C LEU A 64 -17.30 -8.97 22.95
N LEU A 65 -16.92 -9.73 23.98
CA LEU A 65 -15.92 -9.25 24.93
C LEU A 65 -14.55 -9.12 24.27
N ALA A 66 -14.18 -10.10 23.44
CA ALA A 66 -12.91 -10.09 22.73
C ALA A 66 -12.81 -8.94 21.72
N THR A 67 -13.89 -8.65 20.97
CA THR A 67 -13.91 -7.53 20.03
C THR A 67 -13.90 -6.19 20.76
N ALA A 68 -14.66 -6.05 21.84
CA ALA A 68 -14.66 -4.83 22.66
C ALA A 68 -13.28 -4.56 23.27
N VAL A 69 -12.64 -5.58 23.87
CA VAL A 69 -11.30 -5.43 24.43
C VAL A 69 -10.26 -5.17 23.34
N SER A 70 -10.36 -5.84 22.18
CA SER A 70 -9.49 -5.59 21.03
C SER A 70 -9.60 -4.16 20.52
N ALA A 71 -10.82 -3.61 20.43
CA ALA A 71 -11.04 -2.22 20.03
C ALA A 71 -10.44 -1.23 21.04
N VAL A 72 -10.60 -1.46 22.34
CA VAL A 72 -9.97 -0.62 23.37
C VAL A 72 -8.44 -0.71 23.29
N LEU A 73 -7.88 -1.91 23.13
CA LEU A 73 -6.44 -2.10 23.03
C LEU A 73 -5.86 -1.54 21.74
N LEU A 74 -6.62 -1.53 20.64
CA LEU A 74 -6.24 -0.84 19.41
C LEU A 74 -6.11 0.67 19.64
N VAL A 75 -7.08 1.30 20.29
CA VAL A 75 -7.02 2.74 20.62
C VAL A 75 -5.81 3.04 21.52
N VAL A 76 -5.55 2.19 22.51
CA VAL A 76 -4.35 2.29 23.36
C VAL A 76 -3.07 2.14 22.53
N ALA A 77 -3.01 1.15 21.63
CA ALA A 77 -1.86 0.92 20.77
C ALA A 77 -1.59 2.12 19.85
N ILE A 78 -2.62 2.69 19.23
CA ILE A 78 -2.51 3.90 18.41
C ILE A 78 -1.99 5.07 19.26
N GLY A 79 -2.50 5.25 20.48
CA GLY A 79 -2.05 6.32 21.38
C GLY A 79 -0.56 6.21 21.69
N ILE A 80 -0.10 5.02 22.09
CA ILE A 80 1.29 4.77 22.45
C ILE A 80 2.23 4.89 21.23
N VAL A 81 1.83 4.37 20.08
CA VAL A 81 2.72 4.24 18.90
C VAL A 81 2.74 5.49 18.03
N VAL A 82 1.60 6.18 17.89
CA VAL A 82 1.45 7.34 17.01
C VAL A 82 1.52 8.64 17.79
N PHE A 83 0.83 8.73 18.94
CA PHE A 83 0.70 9.98 19.71
C PHE A 83 1.28 9.86 21.14
N PRO A 84 2.57 9.49 21.32
CA PRO A 84 3.13 9.24 22.65
C PRO A 84 3.12 10.51 23.53
N ALA A 85 3.17 11.70 22.94
CA ALA A 85 3.22 12.98 23.66
C ALA A 85 1.90 13.34 24.35
N THR A 86 0.74 12.89 23.84
CA THR A 86 -0.58 13.19 24.43
C THR A 86 -1.12 12.07 25.31
N THR A 87 -0.38 10.95 25.40
CA THR A 87 -0.78 9.76 26.13
C THR A 87 -0.31 9.86 27.59
N TRP A 88 -1.22 9.65 28.55
CA TRP A 88 -0.91 9.71 29.97
C TRP A 88 -0.69 8.31 30.54
N PHE A 89 0.53 7.97 30.97
CA PHE A 89 0.87 6.64 31.51
C PHE A 89 0.42 5.46 30.62
N GLY A 90 0.43 5.64 29.30
CA GLY A 90 -0.02 4.63 28.32
C GLY A 90 -1.53 4.57 28.09
N ALA A 91 -2.34 5.35 28.81
CA ALA A 91 -3.76 5.48 28.54
C ALA A 91 -4.04 6.70 27.61
N PRO A 92 -4.81 6.53 26.53
CA PRO A 92 -5.16 7.64 25.64
C PRO A 92 -6.02 8.65 26.39
N THR A 93 -5.65 9.92 26.32
CA THR A 93 -6.41 11.02 26.92
C THR A 93 -7.51 11.50 25.96
N LEU A 94 -8.42 12.37 26.44
CA LEU A 94 -9.42 12.99 25.57
C LEU A 94 -8.78 13.79 24.43
N GLU A 95 -7.60 14.36 24.67
CA GLU A 95 -6.80 15.06 23.65
C GLU A 95 -6.25 14.09 22.62
N THR A 96 -5.71 12.93 23.03
CA THR A 96 -5.28 11.86 22.12
C THR A 96 -6.43 11.42 21.20
N LEU A 97 -7.63 11.24 21.74
CA LEU A 97 -8.80 10.83 20.94
C LEU A 97 -9.19 11.89 19.90
N ARG A 98 -9.07 13.19 20.23
CA ARG A 98 -9.30 14.27 19.27
C ARG A 98 -8.26 14.28 18.16
N HIS A 99 -6.98 14.08 18.50
CA HIS A 99 -5.90 13.96 17.51
C HIS A 99 -6.10 12.74 16.61
N MET A 100 -6.51 11.59 17.15
CA MET A 100 -6.86 10.42 16.35
C MET A 100 -8.04 10.71 15.40
N ALA A 101 -9.07 11.41 15.87
CA ALA A 101 -10.22 11.76 15.03
C ALA A 101 -9.85 12.74 13.91
N HIS A 102 -9.01 13.74 14.20
CA HIS A 102 -8.47 14.65 13.19
C HIS A 102 -7.60 13.89 12.18
N ALA A 103 -6.66 13.08 12.65
CA ALA A 103 -5.81 12.26 11.78
C ALA A 103 -6.65 11.34 10.89
N ALA A 104 -7.69 10.68 11.45
CA ALA A 104 -8.62 9.84 10.71
C ALA A 104 -9.36 10.60 9.59
N SER A 105 -9.72 11.87 9.81
CA SER A 105 -10.34 12.71 8.77
C SER A 105 -9.37 13.09 7.63
N GLN A 106 -8.07 13.05 7.89
CA GLN A 106 -7.02 13.42 6.94
C GLN A 106 -6.43 12.23 6.17
N VAL A 107 -6.66 10.98 6.64
CA VAL A 107 -6.12 9.76 6.00
C VAL A 107 -6.43 9.70 4.51
N GLY A 108 -7.67 9.99 4.13
CA GLY A 108 -8.11 9.87 2.74
C GLY A 108 -7.43 10.86 1.82
N GLU A 109 -7.14 12.07 2.31
CA GLU A 109 -6.43 13.08 1.55
C GLU A 109 -4.95 12.71 1.44
N GLU A 110 -4.30 12.47 2.58
CA GLU A 110 -2.88 12.09 2.65
C GLU A 110 -2.54 10.84 1.84
N ALA A 111 -3.45 9.86 1.78
CA ALA A 111 -3.27 8.65 0.97
C ALA A 111 -3.36 8.90 -0.53
N ARG A 112 -4.02 9.99 -0.98
CA ARG A 112 -4.10 10.37 -2.39
C ARG A 112 -2.89 11.17 -2.85
N ILE A 113 -2.32 12.00 -1.97
CA ILE A 113 -1.19 12.87 -2.30
C ILE A 113 0.19 12.23 -2.10
N GLN A 114 0.31 11.18 -1.29
CA GLN A 114 1.60 10.56 -1.00
C GLN A 114 1.88 9.34 -1.88
N ILE A 115 3.06 9.35 -2.50
CA ILE A 115 3.58 8.23 -3.31
C ILE A 115 4.29 7.25 -2.41
N SER A 116 4.22 5.97 -2.75
CA SER A 116 4.94 4.93 -2.03
C SER A 116 6.40 4.81 -2.49
N PRO A 117 7.34 4.56 -1.57
CA PRO A 117 7.15 4.46 -0.11
C PRO A 117 6.82 5.83 0.52
N ALA A 118 5.76 5.88 1.32
CA ALA A 118 5.23 7.11 1.90
C ALA A 118 5.95 7.46 3.22
N PRO A 119 6.13 8.75 3.56
CA PRO A 119 6.56 9.13 4.90
C PRO A 119 5.57 8.61 5.95
N ALA A 120 6.09 8.13 7.08
CA ALA A 120 5.30 7.60 8.19
C ALA A 120 4.64 8.72 9.03
N ASN A 121 3.80 9.54 8.40
CA ASN A 121 3.01 10.57 9.09
C ASN A 121 1.95 9.93 10.01
N ASP A 122 1.45 10.71 10.96
CA ASP A 122 0.56 10.20 12.00
C ASP A 122 -0.75 9.64 11.42
N SER A 123 -1.28 10.27 10.37
CA SER A 123 -2.51 9.86 9.69
C SER A 123 -2.37 8.51 8.97
N LEU A 124 -1.36 8.33 8.12
CA LEU A 124 -1.16 7.05 7.42
C LEU A 124 -0.72 5.95 8.39
N MET A 125 0.05 6.28 9.43
CA MET A 125 0.43 5.32 10.47
C MET A 125 -0.79 4.85 11.26
N LEU A 126 -1.72 5.74 11.62
CA LEU A 126 -2.98 5.38 12.26
C LEU A 126 -3.78 4.42 11.39
N ALA A 127 -3.91 4.72 10.09
CA ALA A 127 -4.61 3.87 9.14
C ALA A 127 -3.95 2.48 9.01
N ALA A 128 -2.63 2.45 8.87
CA ALA A 128 -1.85 1.22 8.76
C ALA A 128 -1.95 0.33 10.00
N ILE A 129 -1.81 0.93 11.20
CA ILE A 129 -1.95 0.22 12.47
C ILE A 129 -3.36 -0.38 12.59
N THR A 130 -4.38 0.41 12.26
CA THR A 130 -5.77 -0.05 12.28
C THR A 130 -6.00 -1.21 11.33
N ALA A 131 -5.50 -1.10 10.10
CA ALA A 131 -5.64 -2.12 9.07
C ALA A 131 -4.92 -3.42 9.44
N VAL A 132 -3.64 -3.34 9.84
CA VAL A 132 -2.83 -4.49 10.28
C VAL A 132 -3.45 -5.17 11.51
N TRP A 133 -3.84 -4.38 12.52
CA TRP A 133 -4.47 -4.92 13.72
C TRP A 133 -5.77 -5.66 13.40
N ALA A 134 -6.64 -5.03 12.60
CA ALA A 134 -7.93 -5.60 12.21
C ALA A 134 -7.74 -6.88 11.38
N ALA A 135 -6.79 -6.91 10.44
CA ALA A 135 -6.54 -8.08 9.62
C ALA A 135 -6.02 -9.27 10.44
N VAL A 136 -5.07 -9.05 11.34
CA VAL A 136 -4.51 -10.10 12.22
C VAL A 136 -5.57 -10.61 13.20
N PHE A 137 -6.31 -9.70 13.84
CA PHE A 137 -7.37 -10.08 14.78
C PHE A 137 -8.49 -10.87 14.08
N SER A 138 -8.90 -10.42 12.89
CA SER A 138 -9.93 -11.09 12.08
C SER A 138 -9.45 -12.45 11.58
N CYS A 139 -8.18 -12.58 11.18
CA CYS A 139 -7.57 -13.84 10.83
C CYS A 139 -7.69 -14.85 11.97
N PHE A 140 -7.34 -14.46 13.20
CA PHE A 140 -7.51 -15.35 14.35
C PHE A 140 -8.96 -15.75 14.59
N ALA A 141 -9.88 -14.78 14.56
CA ALA A 141 -11.30 -15.04 14.78
C ALA A 141 -11.87 -16.02 13.74
N LEU A 142 -11.53 -15.84 12.46
CA LEU A 142 -11.99 -16.71 11.39
C LEU A 142 -11.34 -18.11 11.44
N ALA A 143 -10.04 -18.18 11.70
CA ALA A 143 -9.30 -19.44 11.73
C ALA A 143 -9.76 -20.34 12.88
N PHE A 144 -9.79 -19.81 14.10
CA PHE A 144 -9.92 -20.62 15.30
C PHE A 144 -11.28 -20.54 15.99
N ARG A 145 -12.05 -19.46 15.79
CA ARG A 145 -13.41 -19.35 16.36
C ARG A 145 -14.49 -19.74 15.34
N ALA A 146 -14.38 -19.29 14.10
CA ALA A 146 -15.32 -19.67 13.04
C ALA A 146 -14.96 -21.00 12.35
N GLY A 147 -13.80 -21.58 12.63
CA GLY A 147 -13.35 -22.86 12.07
C GLY A 147 -13.17 -22.82 10.55
N SER A 148 -12.83 -21.65 10.00
CA SER A 148 -12.71 -21.39 8.56
C SER A 148 -11.29 -20.93 8.23
N PRO A 149 -10.30 -21.85 8.18
CA PRO A 149 -8.88 -21.49 8.01
C PRO A 149 -8.59 -20.82 6.67
N LEU A 150 -9.26 -21.19 5.58
CA LEU A 150 -9.03 -20.55 4.27
C LEU A 150 -9.59 -19.13 4.23
N LEU A 151 -10.80 -18.91 4.75
CA LEU A 151 -11.39 -17.56 4.84
C LEU A 151 -10.59 -16.64 5.77
N SER A 152 -9.90 -17.20 6.76
CA SER A 152 -9.06 -16.43 7.68
C SER A 152 -7.88 -15.72 7.02
N LEU A 153 -7.45 -16.21 5.86
CA LEU A 153 -6.33 -15.64 5.12
C LEU A 153 -6.75 -14.44 4.27
N VAL A 154 -8.06 -14.22 4.06
CA VAL A 154 -8.54 -13.14 3.18
C VAL A 154 -8.10 -11.75 3.67
N PRO A 155 -8.30 -11.35 4.95
CA PRO A 155 -7.86 -10.02 5.39
C PRO A 155 -6.33 -9.82 5.33
N PRO A 156 -5.49 -10.77 5.80
CA PRO A 156 -4.04 -10.69 5.64
C PRO A 156 -3.56 -10.67 4.18
N VAL A 157 -4.12 -11.51 3.30
CA VAL A 157 -3.79 -11.50 1.86
C VAL A 157 -4.07 -10.13 1.27
N ALA A 158 -5.24 -9.54 1.59
CA ALA A 158 -5.63 -8.24 1.05
C ALA A 158 -4.60 -7.14 1.39
N LEU A 159 -4.07 -7.12 2.61
CA LEU A 159 -3.02 -6.15 2.98
C LEU A 159 -1.69 -6.39 2.27
N VAL A 160 -1.27 -7.65 2.15
CA VAL A 160 -0.02 -7.98 1.45
C VAL A 160 -0.13 -7.62 -0.03
N ALA A 161 -1.25 -7.96 -0.66
CA ALA A 161 -1.55 -7.64 -2.05
C ALA A 161 -1.65 -6.12 -2.26
N PHE A 162 -2.29 -5.39 -1.35
CA PHE A 162 -2.30 -3.93 -1.38
C PHE A 162 -0.89 -3.36 -1.29
N ALA A 163 -0.07 -3.83 -0.34
CA ALA A 163 1.31 -3.39 -0.26
C ALA A 163 2.09 -3.72 -1.56
N ASP A 164 1.76 -4.82 -2.25
CA ASP A 164 2.41 -5.19 -3.52
C ASP A 164 1.95 -4.32 -4.68
N SER A 165 0.68 -3.90 -4.68
CA SER A 165 0.13 -3.06 -5.73
C SER A 165 0.62 -1.62 -5.67
N VAL A 166 0.91 -1.11 -4.46
CA VAL A 166 1.29 0.30 -4.28
C VAL A 166 2.82 0.50 -4.37
N LEU A 167 3.64 -0.52 -4.10
CA LEU A 167 5.09 -0.40 -4.30
C LEU A 167 5.47 -0.65 -5.76
N GLU A 168 5.88 0.41 -6.45
CA GLU A 168 6.55 0.30 -7.74
C GLU A 168 7.99 -0.19 -7.54
N GLY A 169 8.28 -1.41 -8.01
CA GLY A 169 9.62 -2.00 -7.91
C GLY A 169 9.64 -3.50 -8.20
N VAL A 170 10.85 -4.06 -8.35
CA VAL A 170 11.05 -5.50 -8.57
C VAL A 170 10.35 -6.29 -7.47
N ILE A 171 9.40 -7.15 -7.87
CA ILE A 171 8.68 -8.07 -6.99
C ILE A 171 9.71 -8.83 -6.15
N LYS A 172 9.70 -8.62 -4.83
CA LYS A 172 10.59 -9.32 -3.90
C LYS A 172 9.89 -10.60 -3.43
N PRO A 173 10.18 -11.79 -4.02
CA PRO A 173 9.44 -13.01 -3.76
C PRO A 173 9.50 -13.47 -2.29
N ILE A 174 10.49 -12.98 -1.53
CA ILE A 174 10.66 -13.31 -0.12
C ILE A 174 9.43 -13.00 0.73
N TYR A 175 8.71 -11.90 0.49
CA TYR A 175 7.52 -11.53 1.27
C TYR A 175 6.35 -12.49 0.99
N GLY A 176 6.14 -12.85 -0.28
CA GLY A 176 5.15 -13.85 -0.68
C GLY A 176 5.46 -15.23 -0.10
N VAL A 177 6.73 -15.65 -0.11
CA VAL A 177 7.17 -16.94 0.48
C VAL A 177 6.95 -16.95 1.99
N LEU A 178 7.32 -15.87 2.71
CA LEU A 178 7.10 -15.75 4.15
C LEU A 178 5.60 -15.83 4.49
N TYR A 179 4.78 -15.11 3.72
CA TYR A 179 3.33 -15.17 3.87
C TYR A 179 2.77 -16.57 3.63
N LEU A 180 3.25 -17.27 2.59
CA LEU A 180 2.80 -18.63 2.25
C LEU A 180 3.17 -19.64 3.34
N ILE A 181 4.36 -19.52 3.94
CA ILE A 181 4.77 -20.33 5.09
C ILE A 181 3.82 -20.10 6.26
N ALA A 182 3.49 -18.84 6.57
CA ALA A 182 2.57 -18.50 7.64
C ALA A 182 1.13 -18.99 7.39
N ALA A 183 0.64 -18.84 6.15
CA ALA A 183 -0.66 -19.34 5.74
C ALA A 183 -0.78 -20.86 5.87
N LEU A 184 0.27 -21.59 5.46
CA LEU A 184 0.34 -23.03 5.64
C LEU A 184 0.35 -23.42 7.12
N ALA A 185 1.04 -22.66 7.97
CA ALA A 185 1.04 -22.92 9.41
C ALA A 185 -0.38 -22.82 10.01
N ILE A 186 -1.21 -21.89 9.54
CA ILE A 186 -2.63 -21.79 9.95
C ILE A 186 -3.43 -23.01 9.50
N VAL A 187 -3.33 -23.39 8.23
CA VAL A 187 -4.04 -24.57 7.69
C VAL A 187 -3.59 -25.84 8.39
N PHE A 188 -2.30 -25.96 8.69
CA PHE A 188 -1.73 -27.09 9.43
C PHE A 188 -2.24 -27.12 10.87
N ALA A 189 -2.28 -25.98 11.56
CA ALA A 189 -2.81 -25.87 12.92
C ALA A 189 -4.30 -26.25 13.00
N ASP A 190 -5.10 -25.86 12.01
CA ASP A 190 -6.51 -26.27 11.90
C ASP A 190 -6.66 -27.78 11.59
N SER A 191 -5.87 -28.31 10.65
CA SER A 191 -5.88 -29.74 10.31
C SER A 191 -5.55 -30.64 11.51
N LEU A 192 -4.56 -30.25 12.33
CA LEU A 192 -4.24 -30.95 13.59
C LEU A 192 -5.39 -30.94 14.61
N ARG A 193 -6.24 -29.90 14.62
CA ARG A 193 -7.44 -29.86 15.47
C ARG A 193 -8.53 -30.81 14.95
N ARG A 194 -8.71 -30.89 13.62
CA ARG A 194 -9.74 -31.75 12.99
C ARG A 194 -9.42 -33.24 13.09
N ILE A 195 -8.17 -33.64 12.86
CA ILE A 195 -7.75 -35.06 12.89
C ILE A 195 -8.02 -35.70 14.26
N HIS A 196 -7.90 -34.95 15.35
CA HIS A 196 -8.16 -35.46 16.70
C HIS A 196 -9.64 -35.47 17.09
N GLY A 197 -10.51 -34.79 16.34
CA GLY A 197 -11.96 -34.80 16.55
C GLY A 197 -12.65 -36.09 16.09
N TRP A 198 -11.96 -36.90 15.28
CA TRP A 198 -12.51 -38.14 14.70
C TRP A 198 -12.45 -39.37 15.63
N GLY A 199 -12.14 -39.19 16.91
CA GLY A 199 -12.04 -40.29 17.89
C GLY A 199 -10.78 -41.15 17.70
N PRO A 200 -10.49 -42.08 18.62
CA PRO A 200 -9.33 -42.94 18.52
C PRO A 200 -9.46 -43.79 17.26
N VAL A 201 -8.62 -43.51 16.25
CA VAL A 201 -8.43 -44.39 15.09
C VAL A 201 -8.27 -45.80 15.64
N TRP A 202 -9.23 -46.69 15.34
CA TRP A 202 -9.24 -48.08 15.76
C TRP A 202 -7.89 -48.70 15.41
N SER A 203 -7.01 -48.75 16.41
CA SER A 203 -5.76 -49.46 16.35
C SER A 203 -6.09 -50.86 16.87
N PRO A 204 -5.95 -51.91 16.06
CA PRO A 204 -6.23 -53.27 16.50
C PRO A 204 -5.51 -53.56 17.83
N PRO A 205 -6.14 -54.27 18.79
CA PRO A 205 -5.48 -54.63 20.03
C PRO A 205 -4.28 -55.52 19.71
N GLY A 206 -3.07 -54.96 19.86
CA GLY A 206 -1.82 -55.63 19.47
C GLY A 206 -0.88 -54.75 18.64
N ALA A 207 -1.38 -53.68 18.01
CA ALA A 207 -0.54 -52.70 17.31
C ALA A 207 0.12 -51.72 18.28
N ARG A 208 0.90 -52.23 19.26
CA ARG A 208 1.79 -51.38 20.06
C ARG A 208 2.88 -50.82 19.13
N ASN A 209 2.75 -49.54 18.82
CA ASN A 209 3.86 -48.61 18.60
C ASN A 209 4.61 -48.64 17.26
N ARG A 210 4.06 -49.18 16.16
CA ARG A 210 4.77 -49.20 14.86
C ARG A 210 4.21 -48.31 13.74
N LEU A 211 3.02 -47.71 13.90
CA LEU A 211 2.41 -46.88 12.84
C LEU A 211 2.63 -45.36 13.02
N LEU A 212 3.22 -44.93 14.13
CA LEU A 212 3.42 -43.51 14.47
C LEU A 212 4.76 -42.86 14.05
N PRO A 213 5.74 -43.51 13.39
CA PRO A 213 6.87 -42.78 12.77
C PRO A 213 6.84 -42.71 11.24
N SER A 214 6.05 -43.55 10.53
CA SER A 214 6.13 -43.68 9.07
C SER A 214 5.14 -42.78 8.31
N ALA A 215 3.96 -42.50 8.87
CA ALA A 215 3.01 -41.56 8.29
C ALA A 215 3.54 -40.11 8.26
N GLY A 216 4.44 -39.75 9.20
CA GLY A 216 5.02 -38.42 9.29
C GLY A 216 6.01 -38.08 8.17
N ARG A 217 6.76 -39.06 7.62
CA ARG A 217 7.73 -38.78 6.55
C ARG A 217 7.08 -38.61 5.19
N GLY A 218 6.07 -39.43 4.87
CA GLY A 218 5.30 -39.30 3.63
C GLY A 218 4.48 -38.00 3.61
N ALA A 219 3.76 -37.72 4.69
CA ALA A 219 3.00 -36.47 4.83
C ALA A 219 3.91 -35.22 4.81
N ARG A 220 5.09 -35.26 5.45
CA ARG A 220 6.06 -34.16 5.36
C ARG A 220 6.62 -33.95 3.96
N ARG A 221 6.88 -35.02 3.20
CA ARG A 221 7.37 -34.91 1.82
C ARG A 221 6.31 -34.35 0.88
N ILE A 222 5.06 -34.79 1.03
CA ILE A 222 3.93 -34.27 0.24
C ILE A 222 3.66 -32.81 0.63
N GLY A 223 3.67 -32.48 1.93
CA GLY A 223 3.52 -31.11 2.41
C GLY A 223 4.66 -30.20 1.94
N ALA A 224 5.91 -30.63 2.05
CA ALA A 224 7.06 -29.89 1.54
C ALA A 224 7.00 -29.74 0.00
N GLY A 225 6.60 -30.79 -0.72
CA GLY A 225 6.40 -30.75 -2.16
C GLY A 225 5.30 -29.76 -2.56
N ALA A 226 4.18 -29.73 -1.84
CA ALA A 226 3.11 -28.76 -2.05
C ALA A 226 3.57 -27.32 -1.77
N VAL A 227 4.39 -27.08 -0.74
CA VAL A 227 4.98 -25.76 -0.47
C VAL A 227 5.95 -25.33 -1.56
N VAL A 228 6.82 -26.24 -2.02
CA VAL A 228 7.75 -25.96 -3.12
C VAL A 228 6.96 -25.67 -4.40
N LEU A 229 5.95 -26.47 -4.72
CA LEU A 229 5.09 -26.25 -5.88
C LEU A 229 4.30 -24.93 -5.77
N ALA A 230 3.80 -24.57 -4.59
CA ALA A 230 3.09 -23.31 -4.37
C ALA A 230 4.02 -22.08 -4.35
N ALA A 231 5.29 -22.25 -3.94
CA ALA A 231 6.31 -21.21 -4.04
C ALA A 231 6.81 -21.03 -5.48
N LEU A 232 6.83 -22.10 -6.27
CA LEU A 232 7.20 -22.09 -7.69
C LEU A 232 6.01 -21.76 -8.61
N SER A 233 4.77 -21.93 -8.16
CA SER A 233 3.58 -21.70 -8.99
C SER A 233 3.52 -20.31 -9.59
N PRO A 234 3.91 -19.20 -8.90
CA PRO A 234 3.88 -17.87 -9.49
C PRO A 234 4.76 -17.76 -10.74
N ILE A 235 5.89 -18.48 -10.80
CA ILE A 235 6.82 -18.47 -11.97
C ILE A 235 6.13 -19.00 -13.23
N PHE A 236 5.17 -19.91 -13.06
CA PHE A 236 4.43 -20.52 -14.16
C PHE A 236 3.12 -19.80 -14.48
N VAL A 237 2.75 -18.76 -13.73
CA VAL A 237 1.56 -17.94 -14.02
C VAL A 237 1.91 -16.98 -15.17
N PRO A 238 1.19 -17.04 -16.31
CA PRO A 238 1.34 -16.05 -17.38
C PRO A 238 1.09 -14.64 -16.82
N GLY A 239 2.04 -13.73 -17.01
CA GLY A 239 1.99 -12.37 -16.48
C GLY A 239 2.70 -12.15 -15.14
N PHE A 240 3.41 -13.16 -14.62
CA PHE A 240 4.31 -12.96 -13.48
C PHE A 240 5.46 -12.01 -13.86
N GLY A 241 5.48 -10.82 -13.26
CA GLY A 241 6.41 -9.74 -13.59
C GLY A 241 5.93 -8.78 -14.70
N SER A 242 4.72 -8.95 -15.24
CA SER A 242 4.09 -7.95 -16.11
C SER A 242 3.18 -7.02 -15.31
N LYS A 243 2.89 -5.83 -15.85
CA LYS A 243 1.90 -4.89 -15.29
C LYS A 243 0.57 -5.62 -15.02
N ALA A 244 -0.09 -5.29 -13.91
CA ALA A 244 -1.31 -5.93 -13.47
C ALA A 244 -2.39 -5.87 -14.58
N VAL A 245 -3.08 -6.98 -14.84
CA VAL A 245 -4.15 -7.06 -15.85
C VAL A 245 -5.37 -6.22 -15.45
N PHE A 246 -5.54 -5.96 -14.14
CA PHE A 246 -6.59 -5.12 -13.59
C PHE A 246 -5.96 -3.94 -12.86
N ASP A 247 -6.13 -2.76 -13.43
CA ASP A 247 -5.75 -1.51 -12.80
C ASP A 247 -6.89 -1.03 -11.89
N LEU A 248 -6.78 -1.39 -10.61
CA LEU A 248 -7.74 -1.02 -9.57
C LEU A 248 -7.63 0.46 -9.16
N SER A 249 -6.59 1.19 -9.61
CA SER A 249 -6.44 2.62 -9.33
C SER A 249 -7.50 3.46 -10.05
N SER A 250 -8.02 2.97 -11.19
CA SER A 250 -9.05 3.63 -11.99
C SER A 250 -10.46 3.62 -11.37
N ILE A 251 -10.74 2.69 -10.43
CA ILE A 251 -12.09 2.49 -9.88
C ILE A 251 -12.53 3.62 -8.94
N ASN A 252 -11.59 4.46 -8.46
CA ASN A 252 -11.87 5.65 -7.66
C ASN A 252 -11.46 6.97 -8.35
N ALA A 253 -11.14 6.94 -9.65
CA ALA A 253 -10.68 8.12 -10.39
C ALA A 253 -11.77 9.17 -10.68
N ASP A 254 -13.03 8.87 -10.35
CA ASP A 254 -14.20 9.71 -10.64
C ASP A 254 -14.39 10.90 -9.67
N SER A 255 -13.57 11.01 -8.61
CA SER A 255 -13.49 12.23 -7.78
C SER A 255 -12.09 12.83 -7.85
N ARG A 256 -11.78 13.49 -8.97
CA ARG A 256 -10.61 14.36 -9.07
C ARG A 256 -10.79 15.57 -8.14
N VAL A 257 -10.35 15.41 -6.88
CA VAL A 257 -9.92 16.54 -6.06
C VAL A 257 -8.71 17.12 -6.77
N HIS A 258 -8.71 18.42 -7.04
CA HIS A 258 -7.61 19.12 -7.70
C HIS A 258 -6.37 19.06 -6.79
N VAL A 259 -5.56 18.02 -6.94
CA VAL A 259 -4.27 17.90 -6.27
C VAL A 259 -3.35 19.00 -6.80
N SER A 260 -2.57 19.62 -5.92
CA SER A 260 -1.64 20.68 -6.31
C SER A 260 -0.60 20.13 -7.29
N PRO A 261 -0.35 20.80 -8.44
CA PRO A 261 0.60 20.35 -9.46
C PRO A 261 2.03 20.17 -8.90
N LEU A 262 2.36 20.90 -7.84
CA LEU A 262 3.66 20.83 -7.20
C LEU A 262 3.90 19.50 -6.46
N VAL A 263 2.83 18.93 -5.89
CA VAL A 263 2.88 17.66 -5.17
C VAL A 263 3.08 16.51 -6.15
N GLU A 264 2.39 16.56 -7.30
CA GLU A 264 2.50 15.55 -8.33
C GLU A 264 3.79 15.66 -9.15
N ILE A 265 4.31 16.87 -9.41
CA ILE A 265 5.66 17.01 -10.00
C ILE A 265 6.72 16.56 -8.99
N GLY A 266 6.55 16.89 -7.71
CA GLY A 266 7.43 16.41 -6.64
C GLY A 266 7.44 14.88 -6.53
N ALA A 267 6.33 14.23 -6.87
CA ALA A 267 6.24 12.78 -7.00
C ALA A 267 7.17 12.23 -8.07
N VAL A 268 7.05 12.77 -9.28
CA VAL A 268 7.81 12.36 -10.45
C VAL A 268 9.30 12.64 -10.23
N LEU A 269 9.65 13.79 -9.64
CA LEU A 269 11.03 14.18 -9.39
C LEU A 269 11.73 13.36 -8.30
N ASN A 270 10.99 12.72 -7.39
CA ASN A 270 11.54 11.86 -6.34
C ASN A 270 11.56 10.37 -6.72
N GLN A 271 11.18 10.01 -7.94
CA GLN A 271 11.28 8.62 -8.39
C GLN A 271 12.74 8.18 -8.45
N SER A 272 13.00 6.94 -8.03
CA SER A 272 14.37 6.38 -7.98
C SER A 272 14.93 6.06 -9.37
N ASP A 273 14.05 5.81 -10.34
CA ASP A 273 14.40 5.60 -11.74
C ASP A 273 14.03 6.86 -12.54
N PRO A 274 15.00 7.58 -13.13
CA PRO A 274 14.71 8.78 -13.91
C PRO A 274 13.94 8.42 -15.19
N VAL A 275 12.75 9.01 -15.34
CA VAL A 275 11.92 8.86 -16.55
C VAL A 275 12.12 10.09 -17.43
N GLU A 276 12.40 9.84 -18.71
CA GLU A 276 12.47 10.90 -19.71
C GLU A 276 11.05 11.39 -20.08
N VAL A 277 10.74 12.63 -19.71
CA VAL A 277 9.41 13.24 -19.88
C VAL A 277 9.24 13.97 -21.20
N PHE A 278 10.27 14.72 -21.62
CA PHE A 278 10.34 15.38 -22.92
C PHE A 278 11.79 15.64 -23.32
N GLN A 279 12.01 15.81 -24.62
CA GLN A 279 13.26 16.26 -25.20
C GLN A 279 13.08 17.66 -25.78
N VAL A 280 14.12 18.49 -25.64
CA VAL A 280 14.15 19.83 -26.24
C VAL A 280 15.34 19.92 -27.18
N GLN A 281 15.08 20.30 -28.42
CA GLN A 281 16.12 20.67 -29.38
C GLN A 281 16.20 22.20 -29.45
N SER A 282 17.33 22.76 -29.05
CA SER A 282 17.57 24.20 -29.03
C SER A 282 19.05 24.51 -29.30
N ASP A 283 19.32 25.67 -29.89
CA ASP A 283 20.68 26.15 -30.15
C ASP A 283 21.36 26.72 -28.88
N GLN A 284 20.57 27.05 -27.85
CA GLN A 284 21.05 27.64 -26.60
C GLN A 284 20.28 27.10 -25.38
N PRO A 285 20.92 27.02 -24.20
CA PRO A 285 20.21 26.62 -22.99
C PRO A 285 19.19 27.70 -22.58
N ALA A 286 17.95 27.29 -22.37
CA ALA A 286 16.87 28.17 -21.91
C ALA A 286 16.16 27.59 -20.68
N TYR A 287 15.38 28.44 -20.02
CA TYR A 287 14.48 28.01 -18.96
C TYR A 287 13.17 27.52 -19.57
N TRP A 288 12.71 26.34 -19.14
CA TRP A 288 11.45 25.76 -19.58
C TRP A 288 10.40 25.88 -18.48
N ARG A 289 9.27 26.48 -18.81
CA ARG A 289 8.09 26.60 -17.95
C ARG A 289 7.07 25.55 -18.35
N MET A 290 6.38 24.98 -17.37
CA MET A 290 5.22 24.11 -17.60
C MET A 290 3.93 24.73 -17.07
N VAL A 291 3.96 25.30 -15.86
CA VAL A 291 2.79 25.94 -15.24
C VAL A 291 3.21 27.12 -14.36
N GLY A 292 2.41 28.19 -14.37
CA GLY A 292 2.46 29.27 -13.39
C GLY A 292 1.44 29.04 -12.26
N LEU A 293 1.89 29.10 -11.01
CA LEU A 293 1.03 28.98 -9.83
C LEU A 293 1.06 30.31 -9.07
N ASP A 294 0.03 31.13 -9.29
CA ASP A 294 0.03 32.54 -8.91
C ASP A 294 -0.84 32.83 -7.67
N VAL A 295 -1.65 31.85 -7.23
CA VAL A 295 -2.58 32.00 -6.12
C VAL A 295 -2.15 31.11 -4.96
N LEU A 296 -1.80 31.74 -3.83
CA LEU A 296 -1.57 31.09 -2.56
C LEU A 296 -2.86 31.10 -1.74
N ASP A 297 -3.37 29.92 -1.38
CA ASP A 297 -4.54 29.81 -0.53
C ASP A 297 -4.22 29.97 0.97
N ASP A 298 -5.28 30.08 1.79
CA ASP A 298 -5.17 30.23 3.25
C ASP A 298 -4.52 29.00 3.94
N THR A 299 -4.43 27.86 3.23
CA THR A 299 -3.79 26.63 3.71
C THR A 299 -2.32 26.53 3.30
N GLY A 300 -1.80 27.52 2.56
CA GLY A 300 -0.43 27.55 2.07
C GLY A 300 -0.18 26.76 0.78
N GLN A 301 -1.24 26.35 0.07
CA GLN A 301 -1.15 25.67 -1.23
C GLN A 301 -1.12 26.66 -2.38
N TRP A 302 -0.24 26.41 -3.35
CA TRP A 302 -0.15 27.17 -4.59
C TRP A 302 -1.05 26.56 -5.65
N SER A 303 -1.81 27.41 -6.33
CA SER A 303 -2.76 27.07 -7.40
C SER A 303 -2.68 28.07 -8.55
N GLN A 304 -3.18 27.69 -9.71
CA GLN A 304 -3.25 28.57 -10.88
C GLN A 304 -4.36 29.61 -10.68
N ALA A 305 -4.12 30.86 -11.12
CA ALA A 305 -5.17 31.86 -11.19
C ALA A 305 -6.25 31.44 -12.21
N VAL A 306 -7.52 31.70 -11.89
CA VAL A 306 -8.61 31.48 -12.85
C VAL A 306 -8.49 32.55 -13.94
N GLU A 307 -8.06 32.12 -15.12
CA GLU A 307 -7.87 32.97 -16.29
C GLU A 307 -8.63 32.38 -17.49
N GLN A 308 -9.12 33.26 -18.36
CA GLN A 308 -9.76 32.86 -19.61
C GLN A 308 -8.69 32.76 -20.70
N GLY A 309 -8.40 31.52 -21.12
CA GLY A 309 -7.40 31.26 -22.16
C GLY A 309 -7.89 31.65 -23.56
N ALA A 310 -6.94 31.91 -24.46
CA ALA A 310 -7.18 32.18 -25.87
C ALA A 310 -6.59 31.07 -26.73
N ALA A 311 -7.34 30.56 -27.71
CA ALA A 311 -6.80 29.61 -28.68
C ALA A 311 -5.69 30.26 -29.51
N VAL A 312 -4.57 29.55 -29.67
CA VAL A 312 -3.40 30.01 -30.44
C VAL A 312 -3.43 29.35 -31.81
N GLN A 313 -3.22 30.14 -32.86
CA GLN A 313 -3.01 29.65 -34.22
C GLN A 313 -1.53 29.52 -34.53
N GLU A 314 -1.21 28.61 -35.44
CA GLU A 314 0.15 28.46 -35.98
C GLU A 314 0.65 29.78 -36.59
N GLY A 315 1.86 30.19 -36.22
CA GLY A 315 2.48 31.46 -36.62
C GLY A 315 1.90 32.70 -35.93
N GLN A 316 0.94 32.55 -35.00
CA GLN A 316 0.39 33.68 -34.27
C GLN A 316 1.45 34.26 -33.31
N GLN A 317 1.69 35.58 -33.43
CA GLN A 317 2.52 36.29 -32.47
C GLN A 317 1.78 36.46 -31.14
N LEU A 318 2.43 36.03 -30.07
CA LEU A 318 1.98 36.20 -28.70
C LEU A 318 2.54 37.52 -28.14
N ALA A 319 1.76 38.18 -27.29
CA ALA A 319 2.20 39.42 -26.67
C ALA A 319 3.32 39.12 -25.66
N THR A 320 4.56 39.51 -25.99
CA THR A 320 5.70 39.43 -25.07
C THR A 320 5.96 40.77 -24.42
N GLY A 321 6.36 40.75 -23.14
CA GLY A 321 6.71 41.95 -22.38
C GLY A 321 8.18 42.37 -22.53
N LEU A 322 9.03 41.47 -23.04
CA LEU A 322 10.48 41.64 -23.08
C LEU A 322 11.01 41.73 -24.52
N GLN A 323 12.02 42.59 -24.70
CA GLN A 323 12.85 42.64 -25.91
C GLN A 323 14.12 41.82 -25.67
N GLY A 324 14.44 40.90 -26.57
CA GLY A 324 15.57 39.99 -26.40
C GLY A 324 15.90 39.20 -27.67
N THR A 325 16.79 38.22 -27.53
CA THR A 325 17.11 37.27 -28.59
C THR A 325 16.04 36.20 -28.66
N THR A 326 15.42 36.03 -29.82
CA THR A 326 14.49 34.92 -30.08
C THR A 326 15.29 33.64 -30.32
N ILE A 327 14.88 32.56 -29.65
CA ILE A 327 15.43 31.21 -29.81
C ILE A 327 14.27 30.32 -30.26
N THR A 328 14.50 29.52 -31.28
CA THR A 328 13.54 28.50 -31.72
C THR A 328 13.87 27.20 -31.02
N GLU A 329 12.89 26.66 -30.30
CA GLU A 329 13.00 25.39 -29.59
C GLU A 329 11.95 24.42 -30.13
N ARG A 330 12.33 23.15 -30.28
CA ARG A 330 11.39 22.07 -30.62
C ARG A 330 11.25 21.13 -29.44
N PHE A 331 10.02 20.89 -29.02
CA PHE A 331 9.70 19.97 -27.93
C PHE A 331 9.19 18.65 -28.49
N THR A 332 9.69 17.55 -27.94
CA THR A 332 9.19 16.19 -28.23
C THR A 332 8.79 15.54 -26.91
N VAL A 333 7.50 15.26 -26.73
CA VAL A 333 7.00 14.59 -25.51
C VAL A 333 7.33 13.11 -25.59
N THR A 334 8.12 12.59 -24.66
CA THR A 334 8.59 11.19 -24.68
C THR A 334 7.75 10.27 -23.80
N HIS A 335 7.06 10.81 -22.81
CA HIS A 335 6.09 10.11 -21.95
C HIS A 335 4.87 10.99 -21.72
N ASP A 336 3.69 10.37 -21.60
CA ASP A 336 2.47 11.06 -21.16
C ASP A 336 2.72 11.69 -19.79
N LEU A 337 2.57 13.02 -19.74
CA LEU A 337 2.76 13.79 -18.52
C LEU A 337 1.61 13.59 -17.54
N GLY A 338 0.45 13.10 -18.00
CA GLY A 338 -0.78 13.01 -17.21
C GLY A 338 -1.49 14.35 -17.01
N TYR A 339 -0.97 15.42 -17.64
CA TYR A 339 -1.45 16.79 -17.51
C TYR A 339 -1.70 17.43 -18.87
N PRO A 340 -2.65 18.39 -18.95
CA PRO A 340 -2.89 19.15 -20.17
C PRO A 340 -1.86 20.26 -20.42
N TRP A 341 -0.87 20.48 -19.54
CA TRP A 341 0.13 21.54 -19.70
C TRP A 341 1.24 21.14 -20.67
N LEU A 342 1.67 22.08 -21.51
CA LEU A 342 2.81 21.92 -22.39
C LEU A 342 4.06 22.57 -21.79
N PRO A 343 5.20 21.85 -21.72
CA PRO A 343 6.51 22.47 -21.57
C PRO A 343 6.77 23.51 -22.66
N ILE A 344 7.11 24.73 -22.28
CA ILE A 344 7.34 25.85 -23.20
C ILE A 344 8.55 26.66 -22.77
N ALA A 345 9.11 27.41 -23.70
CA ALA A 345 10.15 28.39 -23.42
C ALA A 345 9.65 29.49 -22.46
N TYR A 346 10.56 30.07 -21.69
CA TYR A 346 10.29 31.27 -20.90
C TYR A 346 9.91 32.45 -21.83
N GLU A 347 8.66 32.91 -21.72
CA GLU A 347 8.04 33.93 -22.60
C GLU A 347 7.97 33.52 -24.09
N PRO A 348 7.05 32.61 -24.46
CA PRO A 348 6.88 32.24 -25.85
C PRO A 348 6.40 33.44 -26.68
N SER A 349 7.10 33.73 -27.79
CA SER A 349 6.74 34.82 -28.70
C SER A 349 5.86 34.40 -29.87
N ALA A 350 5.93 33.13 -30.26
CA ALA A 350 5.14 32.54 -31.32
C ALA A 350 5.08 31.02 -31.15
N LEU A 351 4.01 30.40 -31.64
CA LEU A 351 3.90 28.96 -31.79
C LEU A 351 4.02 28.63 -33.28
N GLU A 352 5.14 28.02 -33.70
CA GLU A 352 5.43 27.82 -35.12
C GLU A 352 4.77 26.58 -35.73
N GLN A 353 4.62 25.51 -34.96
CA GLN A 353 4.01 24.26 -35.42
C GLN A 353 3.34 23.58 -34.23
N VAL A 354 2.14 23.02 -34.41
CA VAL A 354 1.52 22.20 -33.38
C VAL A 354 0.55 21.19 -33.97
N ASP A 355 0.58 19.97 -33.43
CA ASP A 355 -0.31 18.89 -33.86
C ASP A 355 -1.74 19.04 -33.29
N ASP A 356 -1.87 19.65 -32.10
CA ASP A 356 -3.12 19.81 -31.35
C ASP A 356 -3.55 21.26 -31.15
N SER A 357 -4.82 21.48 -30.82
CA SER A 357 -5.32 22.81 -30.46
C SER A 357 -4.73 23.28 -29.12
N VAL A 358 -3.92 24.35 -29.15
CA VAL A 358 -3.31 24.94 -27.95
C VAL A 358 -4.09 26.16 -27.48
N THR A 359 -4.27 26.25 -26.17
CA THR A 359 -4.82 27.41 -25.47
C THR A 359 -3.73 28.11 -24.67
N TRP A 360 -3.60 29.43 -24.85
CA TRP A 360 -2.65 30.28 -24.15
C TRP A 360 -3.32 31.06 -23.02
N PHE A 361 -2.66 31.08 -21.87
CA PHE A 361 -3.03 31.88 -20.70
C PHE A 361 -1.94 32.92 -20.46
N ALA A 362 -2.26 34.18 -20.71
CA ALA A 362 -1.28 35.26 -20.74
C ALA A 362 -0.79 35.67 -19.35
N GLY A 363 -1.69 35.66 -18.35
CA GLY A 363 -1.38 36.01 -16.97
C GLY A 363 -0.43 35.00 -16.32
N SER A 364 -0.72 33.71 -16.48
CA SER A 364 0.12 32.61 -15.96
C SER A 364 1.26 32.20 -16.90
N GLN A 365 1.35 32.81 -18.09
CA GLN A 365 2.28 32.47 -19.17
C GLN A 365 2.37 30.95 -19.42
N THR A 366 1.22 30.29 -19.53
CA THR A 366 1.10 28.83 -19.63
C THR A 366 0.33 28.42 -20.88
N MET A 367 0.70 27.29 -21.49
CA MET A 367 -0.02 26.68 -22.62
C MET A 367 -0.66 25.35 -22.21
N THR A 368 -1.89 25.11 -22.68
CA THR A 368 -2.58 23.83 -22.48
C THR A 368 -3.18 23.26 -23.75
N VAL A 369 -3.30 21.94 -23.77
CA VAL A 369 -4.04 21.16 -24.76
C VAL A 369 -5.31 20.56 -24.16
N ALA A 370 -6.27 20.19 -25.00
CA ALA A 370 -7.57 19.67 -24.56
C ALA A 370 -7.49 18.28 -23.90
N ALA A 371 -6.52 17.48 -24.35
CA ALA A 371 -6.14 16.20 -23.75
C ALA A 371 -4.61 16.21 -23.54
N PRO A 372 -4.08 15.48 -22.54
CA PRO A 372 -2.64 15.33 -22.37
C PRO A 372 -1.95 14.92 -23.68
N PRO A 373 -0.77 15.47 -23.99
CA PRO A 373 -0.09 15.16 -25.25
C PRO A 373 0.32 13.68 -25.30
N ASP A 374 0.01 13.03 -26.43
CA ASP A 374 0.39 11.64 -26.67
C ASP A 374 1.91 11.48 -26.74
N GLN A 375 2.40 10.26 -26.46
CA GLN A 375 3.81 9.93 -26.64
C GLN A 375 4.25 10.16 -28.09
N GLY A 376 5.28 10.99 -28.26
CA GLY A 376 5.82 11.38 -29.56
C GLY A 376 5.24 12.67 -30.13
N ALA A 377 4.33 13.35 -29.42
CA ALA A 377 3.82 14.65 -29.83
C ALA A 377 4.96 15.68 -29.96
N THR A 378 4.93 16.49 -31.02
CA THR A 378 5.94 17.50 -31.31
C THR A 378 5.35 18.87 -31.57
N TYR A 379 6.00 19.91 -31.07
CA TYR A 379 5.62 21.31 -31.30
C TYR A 379 6.81 22.26 -31.15
#